data_AF-A0A512DYA2-F1
#
_entry.id   AF-A0A512DYA2-F1
#
_cell.length_a   1.000
_cell.length_b   1.000
_cell.length_c   1.000
_cell.angle_alpha   90.00
_cell.angle_beta   90.00
_cell.angle_gamma   90.00
#
_symmetry.space_group_name_H-M   'P 1'
#
loop_
_entity.id
_entity.type
_entity.pdbx_description
1 polymer ?
#
loop_
_entity_poly.entity_id
_entity_poly.type
_entity_poly.pdbx_seq_one_letter_code
_entity_poly.pdbx_strand_id
1 'polypeptide(L)' 'MLSDCHGVMVRAGHHCAHPLFKGIDAEKGALRASAYAYNEIAEIDYLGDCILKLLRRFGG' A
#
# COMPACT_ATOMS: atom_id res chain seq x y z
N MET A 1 -9.37 -3.13 -4.75
CA MET A 1 -9.88 -1.77 -4.48
C MET A 1 -8.92 -0.66 -4.90
N LEU A 2 -7.68 -0.59 -4.39
CA LEU A 2 -6.69 0.37 -4.92
C LEU A 2 -6.42 0.14 -6.42
N SER A 3 -6.14 -1.11 -6.81
CA SER A 3 -5.98 -1.50 -8.21
C SER A 3 -7.25 -1.26 -9.03
N ASP A 4 -8.37 -1.84 -8.61
CA ASP A 4 -9.58 -1.93 -9.45
C ASP A 4 -10.40 -0.64 -9.50
N CYS A 5 -10.41 0.16 -8.42
CA CYS A 5 -11.24 1.37 -8.34
C CYS A 5 -10.45 2.66 -8.57
N HIS A 6 -9.13 2.65 -8.32
CA HIS A 6 -8.29 3.84 -8.38
C HIS A 6 -7.15 3.73 -9.39
N GLY A 7 -6.94 2.56 -10.01
CA GLY A 7 -5.84 2.32 -10.93
C GLY A 7 -4.46 2.28 -10.26
N VAL A 8 -4.41 2.17 -8.93
CA VAL A 8 -3.16 2.26 -8.17
C VAL A 8 -2.64 0.86 -7.84
N MET A 9 -1.49 0.53 -8.42
CA MET A 9 -0.88 -0.80 -8.29
C MET A 9 0.10 -0.86 -7.12
N VAL A 10 -0.18 -1.77 -6.20
CA VAL A 10 0.61 -2.01 -4.98
C VAL A 10 0.70 -3.51 -4.71
N ARG A 11 1.62 -3.92 -3.83
CA ARG A 11 1.73 -5.32 -3.39
C ARG A 11 1.22 -5.46 -1.96
N ALA A 12 0.40 -6.48 -1.70
CA ALA A 12 0.02 -6.90 -0.36
C ALA A 12 0.74 -8.20 0.02
N GLY A 13 1.00 -8.41 1.31
CA GLY A 13 1.53 -9.65 1.88
C GLY A 13 2.81 -9.45 2.67
N HIS A 14 3.58 -10.52 2.87
CA HIS A 14 4.84 -10.50 3.64
C HIS A 14 6.07 -10.12 2.80
N HIS A 15 5.90 -9.85 1.51
CA HIS A 15 6.97 -9.43 0.59
C HIS A 15 8.23 -10.32 0.62
N CYS A 16 8.03 -11.64 0.72
CA CYS A 16 9.10 -12.64 0.88
C CYS A 16 9.97 -12.47 2.16
N ALA A 17 9.49 -11.71 3.15
CA ALA A 17 10.21 -11.38 4.38
C ALA A 17 9.48 -11.87 5.64
N HIS A 18 8.91 -13.09 5.62
CA HIS A 18 8.13 -13.65 6.74
C HIS A 18 8.82 -13.54 8.11
N PRO A 19 10.15 -13.79 8.27
CA PRO A 19 10.81 -13.63 9.56
C PRO A 19 10.75 -12.19 10.11
N LEU A 20 10.85 -11.18 9.24
CA LEU A 20 10.77 -9.77 9.62
C LEU A 20 9.37 -9.45 10.16
N PHE A 21 8.33 -9.82 9.41
CA PHE A 21 6.94 -9.56 9.79
C PHE A 21 6.57 -10.24 11.11
N LYS A 22 7.12 -11.43 11.39
CA LYS A 22 7.01 -12.08 12.69
C LYS A 22 7.75 -11.32 13.79
N GLY A 23 8.94 -10.78 13.51
CA GLY A 23 9.74 -10.04 14.48
C GLY A 23 9.19 -8.68 14.89
N ILE A 24 8.24 -8.12 14.12
CA ILE A 24 7.57 -6.84 14.41
C ILE A 24 6.08 -7.01 14.73
N ASP A 25 5.62 -8.24 15.02
CA ASP A 25 4.23 -8.58 15.31
C ASP A 25 3.21 -8.15 14.23
N ALA A 26 3.64 -8.12 12.97
CA ALA A 26 2.84 -7.74 11.81
C ALA A 26 2.47 -8.95 10.93
N GLU A 27 1.95 -10.04 11.53
CA GLU A 27 1.71 -11.30 10.81
C GLU A 27 0.69 -11.20 9.67
N LYS A 28 -0.17 -10.18 9.67
CA LYS A 28 -1.11 -9.90 8.57
C LYS A 28 -0.41 -9.39 7.29
N GLY A 29 0.89 -9.12 7.35
CA GLY A 29 1.66 -8.53 6.26
C GLY A 29 1.44 -7.02 6.17
N ALA A 30 1.90 -6.42 5.07
CA ALA A 30 1.71 -5.01 4.79
C ALA A 30 1.24 -4.78 3.35
N LEU A 31 0.76 -3.56 3.12
CA LEU A 31 0.65 -2.98 1.81
C LEU A 31 1.94 -2.21 1.52
N ARG A 32 2.59 -2.47 0.38
CA ARG A 32 3.81 -1.78 -0.05
C ARG A 32 3.61 -1.12 -1.40
N ALA A 33 3.80 0.19 -1.42
CA ALA A 33 4.04 0.97 -2.64
C ALA A 33 5.54 1.22 -2.77
N SER A 34 6.10 0.94 -3.95
CA SER A 34 7.52 1.13 -4.24
C SER A 34 7.65 2.00 -5.48
N ALA A 35 8.23 3.19 -5.32
CA ALA A 35 8.49 4.12 -6.42
C ALA A 35 9.88 3.88 -7.05
N TYR A 36 10.06 4.38 -8.26
CA TYR A 36 11.32 4.35 -9.01
C TYR A 36 11.55 5.68 -9.74
N ALA A 37 12.66 5.79 -10.47
CA ALA A 37 13.09 7.03 -11.12
C ALA A 37 12.10 7.60 -12.15
N TYR A 38 11.20 6.76 -12.67
CA TYR A 38 10.16 7.18 -13.61
C TYR A 38 8.86 7.60 -12.94
N ASN A 39 8.75 7.49 -11.61
CA ASN A 39 7.56 7.92 -10.90
C ASN A 39 7.59 9.42 -10.62
N GLU A 40 6.40 10.03 -10.64
CA GLU A 40 6.22 11.44 -10.36
C GLU A 40 5.69 11.68 -8.94
N ILE A 41 5.99 12.86 -8.38
CA ILE A 41 5.46 13.26 -7.07
C ILE A 41 3.93 13.25 -7.07
N ALA A 42 3.32 13.67 -8.17
CA ALA A 42 1.86 13.67 -8.34
C ALA A 42 1.25 12.26 -8.23
N GLU A 43 1.96 11.20 -8.64
CA GLU A 43 1.50 9.83 -8.48
C GLU A 43 1.51 9.38 -7.01
N ILE A 44 2.50 9.85 -6.24
CA ILE A 44 2.61 9.58 -4.79
C ILE A 44 1.50 10.31 -4.03
N ASP A 45 1.24 11.56 -4.38
CA ASP A 45 0.15 12.34 -3.79
C ASP A 45 -1.20 11.69 -4.08
N TYR A 46 -1.42 11.25 -5.32
CA TYR A 46 -2.64 10.55 -5.71
C TYR A 46 -2.82 9.21 -4.97
N LEU A 47 -1.74 8.44 -4.77
CA LEU A 47 -1.74 7.25 -3.91
C LEU A 47 -2.19 7.60 -2.48
N GLY A 48 -1.67 8.68 -1.90
CA GLY A 48 -2.03 9.14 -0.55
C GLY A 48 -3.52 9.47 -0.44
N ASP A 49 -4.05 10.24 -1.39
CA ASP A 49 -5.47 10.58 -1.46
C ASP A 49 -6.37 9.33 -1.56
N CYS A 50 -5.96 8.34 -2.37
CA CYS A 50 -6.69 7.10 -2.51
C CYS A 50 -6.71 6.28 -1.21
N ILE A 51 -5.58 6.21 -0.50
CA ILE A 51 -5.50 5.56 0.81
C ILE A 51 -6.42 6.25 1.82
N LEU A 52 -6.41 7.59 1.89
CA LEU A 52 -7.28 8.35 2.78
C LEU A 52 -8.77 8.12 2.48
N LYS A 53 -9.15 8.06 1.20
CA LYS A 53 -10.53 7.73 0.79
C LYS A 53 -10.93 6.33 1.23
N LEU A 54 -10.04 5.34 1.11
CA LEU A 54 -10.31 3.97 1.56
C LEU A 54 -10.39 3.87 3.07
N LEU A 55 -9.49 4.53 3.81
CA LEU A 55 -9.53 4.58 5.27
C LEU A 55 -10.84 5.19 5.78
N ARG A 56 -11.37 6.24 5.14
CA ARG A 56 -12.70 6.78 5.50
C ARG A 56 -13.85 5.81 5.23
N ARG A 57 -13.71 4.94 4.25
CA ARG A 57 -14.74 3.95 3.88
C ARG A 57 -14.73 2.71 4.79
N PHE A 58 -13.56 2.31 5.28
CA PHE A 58 -13.37 1.06 6.04
C PHE A 58 -12.94 1.25 7.50
N GLY A 59 -12.48 2.43 7.88
CA GLY A 59 -11.99 2.77 9.22
C GLY A 59 -13.09 3.28 10.16
N GLY A 60 -14.29 2.71 10.05
CA GLY A 60 -15.38 2.85 11.02
C GLY A 60 -15.45 1.64 11.92
#